data_AF-A0A1Q9N0J7-F1
#
_entry.id   AF-A0A1Q9N0J7-F1
#
_cell.length_a   1.000
_cell.length_b   1.000
_cell.length_c   1.000
_cell.angle_alpha   90.00
_cell.angle_beta   90.00
_cell.angle_gamma   90.00
#
_symmetry.space_group_name_H-M   'P 1'
#
loop_
_entity.id
_entity.type
_entity.pdbx_description
1 polymer ?
#
loop_
_entity_poly.entity_id
_entity_poly.type
_entity_poly.pdbx_seq_one_letter_code
_entity_poly.pdbx_strand_id
1 'polypeptide(L)' 'MLLYGDEVALFKGIVRQKRQSSYDIYFSEFHEEVVVPRYVLKSPIQEEVGVEQDIQMPLWYMRKNRLIPRTPNFGGLPNF' A
#
# COMPACT_ATOMS: atom_id res chain seq x y z
N MET A 1 2.36 3.31 -24.55
CA MET A 1 3.41 3.57 -23.53
C MET A 1 2.80 3.20 -22.19
N LEU A 2 3.06 2.00 -21.68
CA LEU A 2 2.53 1.56 -20.38
C LEU A 2 3.30 2.34 -19.30
N LEU A 3 2.63 3.32 -18.69
CA LEU A 3 3.13 4.04 -17.52
C LEU A 3 3.23 3.03 -16.37
N TYR A 4 4.39 2.39 -16.24
CA TYR A 4 4.79 1.65 -15.04
C TYR A 4 4.69 2.63 -13.85
N GLY A 5 3.55 2.68 -13.17
CA GLY A 5 3.35 3.64 -12.09
C GLY A 5 1.90 3.87 -11.66
N ASP A 6 0.92 3.70 -12.53
CA ASP A 6 -0.49 3.95 -12.18
C ASP A 6 -1.25 2.70 -11.72
N GLU A 7 -0.55 1.59 -11.52
CA GLU A 7 -1.14 0.40 -10.93
C GLU A 7 -1.47 0.67 -9.46
N VAL A 8 -2.74 0.43 -9.12
CA VAL A 8 -3.28 0.61 -7.79
C VAL A 8 -3.70 -0.76 -7.28
N ALA A 9 -3.35 -1.07 -6.03
CA ALA A 9 -3.75 -2.30 -5.38
C ALA A 9 -4.46 -2.01 -4.06
N LEU A 10 -5.27 -2.99 -3.65
CA LEU A 10 -5.96 -3.01 -2.37
C LEU A 10 -5.09 -3.78 -1.38
N PHE A 11 -4.87 -3.18 -0.21
CA PHE A 11 -4.13 -3.78 0.88
C PHE A 11 -4.94 -3.66 2.16
N LYS A 12 -4.85 -4.68 3.00
CA LYS A 12 -5.43 -4.59 4.35
C LYS A 12 -4.50 -3.81 5.25
N GLY A 13 -5.05 -2.75 5.86
CA GLY A 13 -4.31 -1.95 6.81
C GLY A 13 -5.19 -1.43 7.93
N ILE A 14 -4.55 -1.16 9.07
CA ILE A 14 -5.16 -0.62 10.27
C ILE A 14 -4.65 0.81 10.45
N VAL A 15 -5.55 1.79 10.43
CA VAL A 15 -5.18 3.18 10.75
C VAL A 15 -4.92 3.26 12.25
N ARG A 16 -3.66 3.47 12.64
CA ARG A 16 -3.24 3.60 14.05
C ARG A 16 -3.37 5.03 14.54
N GLN A 17 -3.03 5.99 13.69
CA GLN A 17 -3.09 7.41 14.03
C GLN A 17 -3.50 8.23 12.82
N LYS A 18 -4.38 9.20 13.04
CA LYS A 18 -4.70 10.24 12.05
C LYS A 18 -3.88 11.48 12.32
N ARG A 19 -3.26 12.01 11.27
CA ARG A 19 -2.61 13.31 11.29
C ARG A 19 -3.33 14.26 10.33
N GLN A 20 -2.95 15.53 10.36
CA GLN A 20 -3.58 16.56 9.54
C GLN A 20 -3.41 16.29 8.02
N SER A 21 -2.25 15.80 7.60
CA SER A 21 -1.92 15.56 6.17
C SER A 21 -1.58 14.10 5.84
N SER A 22 -1.53 13.21 6.83
CA SER A 22 -1.15 11.80 6.67
C SER A 22 -1.88 10.90 7.65
N TYR A 23 -1.77 9.60 7.44
CA TYR A 23 -2.21 8.54 8.35
C TYR A 23 -1.04 7.64 8.66
N ASP A 24 -0.94 7.19 9.91
CA ASP A 24 -0.01 6.13 10.29
C ASP A 24 -0.78 4.80 10.15
N ILE A 25 -0.37 4.00 9.17
CA ILE A 25 -1.09 2.80 8.74
C ILE A 25 -0.20 1.59 9.00
N TYR A 26 -0.73 0.65 9.78
CA TYR A 26 -0.11 -0.64 9.99
C TYR A 26 -0.66 -1.64 8.97
N PHE A 27 0.20 -2.18 8.12
CA PHE A 27 -0.19 -3.22 7.16
C PHE A 27 0.01 -4.60 7.79
N SER A 28 -1.10 -5.29 8.07
CA SER A 28 -1.10 -6.60 8.74
C SER A 28 -0.36 -7.67 7.93
N GLU A 29 -0.51 -7.64 6.60
CA GLU A 29 0.16 -8.58 5.70
C GLU A 29 1.69 -8.49 5.77
N PHE A 30 2.22 -7.28 5.94
CA PHE A 30 3.67 -7.02 5.94
C PHE A 30 4.25 -6.89 7.35
N HIS A 31 3.40 -6.83 8.38
CA HIS A 31 3.76 -6.52 9.76
C HIS A 31 4.57 -5.20 9.91
N GLU A 32 4.33 -4.24 9.02
CA GLU A 32 5.04 -2.96 8.96
C GLU A 32 4.09 -1.77 9.11
N GLU A 33 4.60 -0.71 9.72
CA GLU A 33 3.91 0.57 9.84
C GLU A 33 4.50 1.60 8.88
N VAL A 34 3.63 2.28 8.14
CA VAL A 34 4.02 3.28 7.14
C VAL A 34 3.16 4.52 7.29
N VAL A 35 3.82 5.67 7.23
CA VAL A 35 3.17 6.99 7.22
C VAL A 35 2.71 7.31 5.82
N VAL A 36 1.41 7.18 5.56
CA VAL A 36 0.79 7.39 4.25
C VAL A 36 0.18 8.78 4.14
N PRO A 37 0.65 9.65 3.23
CA PRO A 37 0.02 10.94 2.98
C PRO A 37 -1.38 10.81 2.39
N ARG A 38 -2.29 11.71 2.75
CA ARG A 38 -3.68 11.71 2.28
C ARG A 38 -3.81 11.67 0.76
N TYR A 39 -2.92 12.37 0.03
CA TYR A 39 -2.95 12.44 -1.44
C TYR A 39 -2.56 11.12 -2.14
N VAL A 40 -1.93 10.19 -1.43
CA VAL A 40 -1.50 8.90 -1.97
C VAL A 40 -2.68 7.92 -2.00
N LEU A 41 -3.62 8.07 -1.08
CA LEU A 41 -4.80 7.21 -0.96
C LEU A 41 -5.75 7.47 -2.13
N LYS A 42 -6.17 6.40 -2.79
CA LYS A 42 -7.07 6.46 -3.96
C LYS A 42 -8.52 6.18 -3.61
N SER A 43 -8.77 5.45 -2.52
CA SER A 43 -10.11 5.23 -1.98
C SER A 43 -10.34 6.09 -0.73
N PRO A 44 -11.60 6.49 -0.47
CA PRO A 44 -11.97 7.01 0.84
C PRO A 44 -11.81 5.87 1.86
N ILE A 45 -10.75 5.94 2.65
CA ILE A 45 -10.62 5.07 3.82
C ILE A 45 -11.70 5.45 4.83
N GLN A 46 -12.36 4.42 5.38
CA GLN A 46 -13.21 4.61 6.55
C GLN A 46 -12.27 5.12 7.64
N GLU A 47 -12.47 6.34 8.12
CA GLU A 47 -11.49 6.92 9.02
C GLU A 47 -11.62 6.32 10.45
N GLU A 48 -11.86 5.03 10.58
CA GLU A 48 -11.97 4.36 11.87
C GLU A 48 -10.59 3.93 12.36
N VAL A 49 -10.20 4.42 13.54
CA VAL A 49 -8.91 4.10 14.13
C VAL A 49 -8.99 2.71 14.78
N GLY A 50 -8.03 1.84 14.47
CA GLY A 50 -7.94 0.50 15.05
C GLY A 50 -8.78 -0.57 14.35
N VAL A 51 -9.47 -0.24 13.25
CA VAL A 51 -10.22 -1.20 12.43
C VAL A 51 -9.39 -1.57 11.20
N GLU A 52 -9.35 -2.86 10.87
CA GLU A 52 -8.74 -3.34 9.62
C GLU A 52 -9.68 -3.06 8.45
N GLN A 53 -9.14 -2.45 7.40
CA GLN A 53 -9.93 -2.02 6.25
C GLN A 53 -9.12 -2.10 4.96
N ASP A 54 -9.84 -2.08 3.85
CA ASP A 54 -9.23 -2.09 2.52
C ASP A 54 -8.74 -0.70 2.14
N ILE A 55 -7.44 -0.61 1.90
CA ILE A 55 -6.73 0.63 1.60
C ILE A 55 -6.23 0.56 0.16
N GLN A 56 -6.77 1.44 -0.67
CA GLN A 56 -6.41 1.47 -2.08
C GLN A 56 -5.24 2.43 -2.30
N MET A 57 -4.10 1.89 -2.73
CA MET A 57 -2.84 2.63 -2.87
C MET A 57 -2.05 2.31 -4.15
N PRO A 58 -1.28 3.27 -4.67
CA PRO A 58 -0.40 3.03 -5.80
C PRO A 58 0.74 2.06 -5.46
N LEU A 59 1.00 1.09 -6.34
CA LEU A 59 2.07 0.12 -6.16
C LEU A 59 3.45 0.78 -6.07
N TRP A 60 3.69 1.90 -6.77
CA TRP A 60 4.96 2.62 -6.68
C TRP A 60 5.27 3.06 -5.25
N TYR A 61 4.23 3.45 -4.48
CA TYR A 61 4.39 3.91 -3.11
C TYR A 61 4.70 2.74 -2.18
N MET A 62 4.04 1.60 -2.38
CA MET A 62 4.32 0.37 -1.65
C MET A 62 5.77 -0.11 -1.92
N ARG A 63 6.20 -0.08 -3.19
CA ARG A 63 7.60 -0.38 -3.59
C ARG A 63 8.61 0.60 -3.01
N LYS A 64 8.26 1.89 -2.90
CA LYS A 64 9.10 2.92 -2.28
C LYS A 64 9.34 2.60 -0.81
N ASN A 65 8.33 2.12 -0.11
CA ASN A 65 8.42 1.68 1.29
C ASN A 65 8.91 0.23 1.46
N ARG A 66 9.32 -0.45 0.38
CA ARG A 66 9.81 -1.84 0.40
C ARG A 66 8.81 -2.89 0.91
N LEU A 67 7.52 -2.54 0.98
CA LEU A 67 6.44 -3.46 1.36
C LEU A 67 6.23 -4.57 0.33
N ILE A 68 6.46 -4.26 -0.94
CA ILE A 68 6.35 -5.21 -2.04
C ILE A 68 7.61 -5.17 -2.92
N PRO A 69 8.00 -6.31 -3.54
CA PRO A 69 9.14 -6.34 -4.43
C PRO A 69 8.94 -5.40 -5.63
N ARG A 70 10.04 -4.83 -6.11
CA ARG A 70 10.05 -3.94 -7.29
C ARG A 70 9.76 -4.68 -8.59
N THR A 71 9.99 -5.99 -8.60
CA THR A 71 9.69 -6.91 -9.68
C THR A 71 8.39 -7.66 -9.38
N PRO A 72 7.45 -7.79 -10.34
CA PRO A 72 6.47 -8.87 -10.25
C PRO A 72 7.26 -10.18 -10.22
N ASN A 73 6.92 -11.09 -9.30
CA ASN A 73 7.45 -12.44 -9.31
C ASN A 73 7.03 -13.12 -10.62
N PHE A 74 7.85 -13.02 -11.68
CA PHE A 74 7.87 -13.97 -12.78
C PHE A 74 8.55 -15.26 -12.29
N GLY A 75 8.04 -15.85 -11.20
CA GLY A 75 8.52 -17.11 -10.63
C GLY A 75 7.96 -18.30 -11.41
N GLY A 76 8.14 -18.31 -12.73
CA GLY A 76 7.52 -19.30 -13.61
C GLY A 76 8.18 -19.45 -14.98
N LEU A 77 9.50 -19.25 -15.08
CA LEU A 77 10.24 -19.77 -16.23
C LEU A 77 11.04 -20.99 -15.75
N PRO A 78 10.65 -22.23 -16.12
CA PRO A 78 11.54 -23.37 -15.94
C PRO A 78 12.79 -23.10 -16.77
N ASN A 79 13.96 -23.15 -16.15
CA ASN A 79 15.22 -23.14 -16.88
C ASN A 79 15.23 -24.36 -17.82
N PHE A 80 15.33 -24.09 -19.12
CA PHE A 80 15.65 -25.09 -20.15
C PHE A 80 17.13 -25.44 -20.13
#